data_AF-A0A193LD07-F1
#
_entry.id   AF-A0A193LD07-F1
#
_cell.length_a   1.000
_cell.length_b   1.000
_cell.length_c   1.000
_cell.angle_alpha   90.00
_cell.angle_beta   90.00
_cell.angle_gamma   90.00
#
_symmetry.space_group_name_H-M   'P 1'
#
loop_
_entity.id
_entity.type
_entity.pdbx_description
1 polymer ?
#
loop_
_entity_poly.entity_id
_entity_poly.type
_entity_poly.pdbx_seq_one_letter_code
_entity_poly.pdbx_strand_id
1 'polypeptide(L)'
;MNLLLHDYKQPPSKPAAPGKAWRWFALGLGLPLLAIAGFSTIKSAPGSNQANKAVEPDTIQTDTMEAALSDTLRIAEPFPQFINRPAKVAHNAFHPPLILPEAPQFDVVSHTIKSGDTLEQVFRRNKISLADLAAIVRLPEAANHLKILRPGDTFEIGHNEGQLMSLYRELNLTQSLQISRNDDGFLAELVERPIETVRRNAYGRIESSLFESAASAGLQDKLIMNLAGIFAWDIDFVLDIRTNDDYYILYEEIWQDGKFVTTGEIIAAEFNTNGRTFQAVRYVDPEGHSDYFTPDGRSVRKAFVRAPVDFTRISSNFNPNRKHPVLNTIRAHKGVDYAAPKGTPIKAAGDGKVIFRGRKGGYGNAVILQHGGNITTLYAHMSSFAKNARVGKRVRQGETIGFVGSTGLATAAHLHYEYRLNGVHRNPRTVQLPQADPIKQKYRSEFMATAEPILNELQNYKRTQIAAASFD
;
A
#
# COMPACT_ATOMS: atom_id res chain seq x y z
N MET A 1 19.27 -8.44 51.25
CA MET A 1 20.28 -7.43 50.86
C MET A 1 19.66 -6.51 49.81
N ASN A 2 19.70 -5.20 50.07
CA ASN A 2 19.71 -4.05 49.15
C ASN A 2 19.79 -4.32 47.62
N LEU A 3 19.19 -3.57 46.68
CA LEU A 3 18.28 -2.39 46.57
C LEU A 3 17.65 -2.49 45.12
N LEU A 4 16.65 -1.77 44.61
CA LEU A 4 15.74 -0.67 45.05
C LEU A 4 14.49 -0.65 44.14
N LEU A 5 13.37 -0.08 44.60
CA LEU A 5 12.33 0.52 43.73
C LEU A 5 12.03 1.95 44.22
N HIS A 6 11.65 2.87 43.33
CA HIS A 6 11.24 4.23 43.69
C HIS A 6 9.72 4.41 43.57
N ASP A 7 9.08 4.72 44.69
CA ASP A 7 7.64 5.02 44.77
C ASP A 7 7.27 6.38 44.15
N TYR A 8 6.09 6.42 43.52
CA TYR A 8 5.37 7.67 43.27
C TYR A 8 4.20 7.79 44.26
N LYS A 9 4.35 8.69 45.25
CA LYS A 9 3.34 8.91 46.29
C LYS A 9 2.05 9.52 45.73
N GLN A 10 0.91 9.01 46.20
CA GLN A 10 -0.40 9.66 46.07
C GLN A 10 -0.44 10.94 46.93
N PRO A 11 -1.12 12.01 46.51
CA PRO A 11 -1.38 13.17 47.36
C PRO A 11 -2.46 12.87 48.42
N PRO A 12 -2.37 13.43 49.64
CA PRO A 12 -3.31 13.14 50.73
C PRO A 12 -4.65 13.88 50.61
N SER A 13 -5.66 13.36 51.30
CA SER A 13 -6.99 13.97 51.45
C SER A 13 -6.99 15.17 52.41
N LYS A 14 -7.93 16.10 52.20
CA LYS A 14 -8.15 17.28 53.07
C LYS A 14 -9.07 16.94 54.27
N PRO A 15 -8.75 17.46 55.47
CA PRO A 15 -9.71 17.87 56.48
C PRO A 15 -10.00 19.40 56.42
N ALA A 16 -10.84 19.91 57.32
CA ALA A 16 -11.36 21.27 57.31
C ALA A 16 -10.53 22.33 58.07
N ALA A 17 -10.92 23.60 57.90
CA ALA A 17 -10.43 24.80 58.61
C ALA A 17 -11.29 25.08 59.89
N PRO A 18 -11.08 26.15 60.72
CA PRO A 18 -10.14 27.28 60.59
C PRO A 18 -9.35 27.68 61.89
N GLY A 19 -8.41 28.63 61.79
CA GLY A 19 -7.66 29.19 62.95
C GLY A 19 -6.95 30.54 62.66
N LYS A 20 -7.06 31.51 63.58
CA LYS A 20 -6.77 32.97 63.43
C LYS A 20 -5.29 33.42 63.47
N ALA A 21 -4.94 34.34 62.56
CA ALA A 21 -4.27 35.67 62.73
C ALA A 21 -2.87 35.89 63.40
N TRP A 22 -1.90 36.40 62.60
CA TRP A 22 -1.11 37.67 62.74
C TRP A 22 -0.18 37.80 61.48
N ARG A 23 0.00 38.95 60.77
CA ARG A 23 0.78 40.20 61.03
C ARG A 23 2.28 39.94 61.35
N TRP A 24 3.31 40.48 60.66
CA TRP A 24 3.44 41.51 59.59
C TRP A 24 4.17 40.93 58.33
N PHE A 25 5.15 41.48 57.55
CA PHE A 25 5.95 42.74 57.38
C PHE A 25 6.44 42.77 55.89
N ALA A 26 6.43 43.85 55.08
CA ALA A 26 7.47 44.91 54.85
C ALA A 26 8.93 44.41 54.56
N LEU A 27 9.75 44.97 53.63
CA LEU A 27 9.60 46.02 52.58
C LEU A 27 10.82 46.03 51.59
N GLY A 28 10.67 46.53 50.35
CA GLY A 28 11.76 47.03 49.45
C GLY A 28 12.22 46.06 48.33
N LEU A 29 12.54 46.43 47.07
CA LEU A 29 13.04 47.62 46.32
C LEU A 29 14.53 47.51 45.91
N GLY A 30 14.83 47.59 44.60
CA GLY A 30 16.20 47.60 44.05
C GLY A 30 16.30 47.52 42.51
N LEU A 31 16.74 48.63 41.89
CA LEU A 31 17.09 48.88 40.47
C LEU A 31 18.15 50.02 40.49
N PRO A 32 18.85 50.44 39.39
CA PRO A 32 18.97 49.93 38.01
C PRO A 32 20.45 49.93 37.49
N LEU A 33 20.66 49.97 36.15
CA LEU A 33 21.87 50.42 35.41
C LEU A 33 23.11 49.50 35.43
N LEU A 34 24.12 49.59 34.54
CA LEU A 34 24.52 50.64 33.55
C LEU A 34 25.05 49.98 32.23
N ALA A 35 25.45 50.79 31.23
CA ALA A 35 25.96 50.35 29.91
C ALA A 35 27.35 50.96 29.59
N ILE A 36 28.02 50.53 28.49
CA ILE A 36 29.15 51.25 27.86
C ILE A 36 29.42 50.78 26.40
N ALA A 37 30.10 51.63 25.62
CA ALA A 37 30.48 51.47 24.19
C ALA A 37 31.56 50.37 23.95
N GLY A 38 32.00 50.00 22.73
CA GLY A 38 31.72 50.51 21.36
C GLY A 38 32.92 51.26 20.75
N PHE A 39 33.47 50.80 19.61
CA PHE A 39 34.49 51.50 18.80
C PHE A 39 34.50 51.01 17.32
N SER A 40 35.27 51.66 16.42
CA SER A 40 34.98 51.72 14.98
C SER A 40 36.16 51.59 13.99
N THR A 41 35.89 51.03 12.79
CA THR A 41 36.60 51.25 11.48
C THR A 41 38.09 50.78 11.39
N ILE A 42 38.79 50.61 10.25
CA ILE A 42 38.83 51.30 8.93
C ILE A 42 39.17 50.30 7.76
N LYS A 43 38.94 50.71 6.49
CA LYS A 43 39.32 50.03 5.22
C LYS A 43 40.85 49.78 5.04
N SER A 44 41.25 48.82 4.19
CA SER A 44 42.02 49.05 2.93
C SER A 44 42.45 47.75 2.20
N ALA A 45 42.90 47.90 0.94
CA ALA A 45 43.54 46.92 0.03
C ALA A 45 44.50 47.72 -0.91
N PRO A 46 45.19 47.18 -1.95
CA PRO A 46 45.34 45.79 -2.45
C PRO A 46 46.80 45.39 -2.83
N GLY A 47 47.00 44.19 -3.43
CA GLY A 47 48.21 43.77 -4.18
C GLY A 47 49.30 43.03 -3.37
N SER A 48 50.31 42.37 -3.97
CA SER A 48 50.51 41.89 -5.36
C SER A 48 51.76 40.95 -5.44
N ASN A 49 51.85 40.08 -6.46
CA ASN A 49 53.06 39.31 -6.89
C ASN A 49 53.65 38.30 -5.87
N GLN A 50 54.56 37.33 -6.17
CA GLN A 50 55.20 36.79 -7.40
C GLN A 50 55.56 35.30 -7.10
N ALA A 51 55.26 34.31 -7.97
CA ALA A 51 56.12 33.72 -9.03
C ALA A 51 57.20 32.69 -8.60
N ASN A 52 57.67 31.90 -9.59
CA ASN A 52 58.55 30.70 -9.57
C ASN A 52 57.79 29.34 -9.41
N LYS A 53 58.12 28.28 -10.18
CA LYS A 53 59.08 28.14 -11.30
C LYS A 53 58.67 26.97 -12.21
N ALA A 54 59.03 27.01 -13.49
CA ALA A 54 58.92 25.90 -14.44
C ALA A 54 60.24 25.71 -15.21
N VAL A 55 60.55 24.47 -15.61
CA VAL A 55 61.61 24.08 -16.56
C VAL A 55 61.13 22.82 -17.30
N GLU A 56 61.42 22.75 -18.61
CA GLU A 56 61.01 21.73 -19.60
C GLU A 56 62.16 20.69 -19.81
N PRO A 57 62.14 19.75 -20.79
CA PRO A 57 61.09 19.27 -21.72
C PRO A 57 60.78 17.76 -21.46
N ASP A 58 60.58 16.75 -22.34
CA ASP A 58 60.66 16.63 -23.81
C ASP A 58 59.90 15.39 -24.40
N THR A 59 60.07 15.16 -25.71
CA THR A 59 59.85 13.99 -26.60
C THR A 59 59.76 12.57 -25.99
N ILE A 60 59.08 11.57 -26.60
CA ILE A 60 59.20 11.02 -27.98
C ILE A 60 57.85 10.54 -28.59
N GLN A 61 57.79 10.45 -29.92
CA GLN A 61 56.65 10.02 -30.75
C GLN A 61 56.56 8.49 -30.99
N THR A 62 55.35 7.98 -31.22
CA THR A 62 54.89 7.15 -32.37
C THR A 62 53.40 6.84 -32.13
N ASP A 63 52.43 7.05 -33.05
CA ASP A 63 52.24 6.59 -34.43
C ASP A 63 52.20 5.07 -34.61
N THR A 64 50.99 4.49 -34.77
CA THR A 64 50.68 3.52 -35.84
C THR A 64 49.19 3.10 -35.91
N MET A 65 48.76 2.67 -37.11
CA MET A 65 47.62 1.77 -37.39
C MET A 65 46.17 2.30 -37.30
N GLU A 66 45.92 3.43 -37.96
CA GLU A 66 44.63 3.66 -38.65
C GLU A 66 44.51 2.73 -39.88
N ALA A 67 43.97 1.50 -39.73
CA ALA A 67 43.61 0.62 -40.87
C ALA A 67 42.76 -0.63 -40.50
N ALA A 68 41.57 -0.49 -39.89
CA ALA A 68 40.75 -1.67 -39.54
C ALA A 68 39.21 -1.48 -39.50
N LEU A 69 38.64 -0.36 -39.98
CA LEU A 69 37.19 -0.07 -39.89
C LEU A 69 36.59 0.42 -41.21
N SER A 70 36.93 -0.25 -42.31
CA SER A 70 36.52 0.12 -43.68
C SER A 70 35.74 -0.98 -44.42
N ASP A 71 35.15 -1.96 -43.72
CA ASP A 71 34.26 -2.95 -44.35
C ASP A 71 33.15 -3.45 -43.41
N THR A 72 32.06 -2.67 -43.31
CA THR A 72 30.71 -3.18 -42.94
C THR A 72 29.58 -2.19 -43.29
N LEU A 73 29.79 -1.28 -44.25
CA LEU A 73 28.78 -0.33 -44.71
C LEU A 73 27.78 -1.01 -45.66
N ARG A 74 26.92 -1.87 -45.12
CA ARG A 74 25.80 -2.46 -45.86
C ARG A 74 24.51 -1.72 -45.51
N ILE A 75 24.10 -0.82 -46.40
CA ILE A 75 22.85 -0.06 -46.32
C ILE A 75 21.69 -1.06 -46.23
N ALA A 76 20.87 -0.95 -45.19
CA ALA A 76 19.62 -1.69 -45.10
C ALA A 76 18.59 -1.04 -46.03
N GLU A 77 18.07 -1.80 -47.00
CA GLU A 77 17.04 -1.32 -47.91
C GLU A 77 15.72 -1.03 -47.17
N PRO A 78 14.89 -0.09 -47.67
CA PRO A 78 13.65 0.28 -47.00
C PRO A 78 12.69 -0.91 -46.89
N PHE A 79 12.06 -1.05 -45.72
CA PHE A 79 11.08 -2.10 -45.46
C PHE A 79 9.97 -2.10 -46.54
N PRO A 80 9.65 -3.26 -47.15
CA PRO A 80 8.56 -3.34 -48.10
C PRO A 80 7.23 -3.06 -47.39
N GLN A 81 6.40 -2.22 -48.01
CA GLN A 81 5.07 -1.91 -47.49
C GLN A 81 4.22 -3.19 -47.43
N PHE A 82 3.57 -3.44 -46.28
CA PHE A 82 2.63 -4.55 -46.12
C PHE A 82 1.33 -4.29 -46.89
N ILE A 83 1.38 -4.50 -48.21
CA ILE A 83 0.18 -4.59 -49.05
C ILE A 83 -0.59 -5.84 -48.61
N ASN A 84 -1.84 -5.66 -48.17
CA ASN A 84 -2.74 -6.75 -47.80
C ASN A 84 -3.01 -7.67 -48.99
N ARG A 85 -2.21 -8.72 -49.11
CA ARG A 85 -2.39 -9.80 -50.07
C ARG A 85 -3.18 -10.92 -49.35
N PRO A 86 -4.41 -11.26 -49.77
CA PRO A 86 -5.18 -12.29 -49.09
C PRO A 86 -4.42 -13.62 -49.14
N ALA A 87 -4.22 -14.25 -47.99
CA ALA A 87 -3.52 -15.52 -47.89
C ALA A 87 -4.27 -16.58 -48.71
N LYS A 88 -3.60 -17.12 -49.73
CA LYS A 88 -4.20 -18.11 -50.64
C LYS A 88 -4.32 -19.44 -49.89
N VAL A 89 -5.50 -19.70 -49.31
CA VAL A 89 -5.78 -20.84 -48.43
C VAL A 89 -5.39 -22.16 -49.11
N ALA A 90 -4.28 -22.73 -48.67
CA ALA A 90 -3.81 -24.05 -49.11
C ALA A 90 -4.80 -25.10 -48.60
N HIS A 91 -5.65 -25.60 -49.50
CA HIS A 91 -6.57 -26.68 -49.19
C HIS A 91 -5.82 -28.01 -49.07
N ASN A 92 -6.36 -28.90 -48.24
CA ASN A 92 -6.01 -30.32 -48.15
C ASN A 92 -4.61 -30.66 -47.64
N ALA A 93 -4.31 -30.26 -46.40
CA ALA A 93 -3.70 -31.20 -45.46
C ALA A 93 -4.83 -31.88 -44.65
N PHE A 94 -5.28 -33.06 -45.09
CA PHE A 94 -6.15 -33.90 -44.27
C PHE A 94 -5.32 -34.51 -43.13
N HIS A 95 -5.11 -33.73 -42.07
CA HIS A 95 -4.90 -34.34 -40.77
C HIS A 95 -6.15 -35.17 -40.44
N PRO A 96 -6.01 -36.44 -40.03
CA PRO A 96 -7.11 -37.12 -39.35
C PRO A 96 -7.58 -36.23 -38.20
N PRO A 97 -8.90 -36.09 -37.96
CA PRO A 97 -9.35 -35.38 -36.77
C PRO A 97 -8.68 -36.03 -35.56
N LEU A 98 -8.14 -35.21 -34.66
CA LEU A 98 -7.68 -35.70 -33.36
C LEU A 98 -8.91 -36.30 -32.67
N ILE A 99 -8.98 -37.63 -32.66
CA ILE A 99 -9.95 -38.39 -31.88
C ILE A 99 -9.50 -38.19 -30.43
N LEU A 100 -9.95 -37.09 -29.84
CA LEU A 100 -10.04 -36.95 -28.40
C LEU A 100 -10.80 -38.20 -27.91
N PRO A 101 -10.24 -39.00 -26.99
CA PRO A 101 -10.97 -40.13 -26.45
C PRO A 101 -12.28 -39.62 -25.88
N GLU A 102 -13.38 -40.28 -26.26
CA GLU A 102 -14.72 -39.87 -25.85
C GLU A 102 -14.76 -39.76 -24.33
N ALA A 103 -15.11 -38.59 -23.81
CA ALA A 103 -15.01 -38.31 -22.38
C ALA A 103 -15.84 -39.34 -21.61
N PRO A 104 -15.27 -39.97 -20.56
CA PRO A 104 -15.90 -41.10 -19.89
C PRO A 104 -17.32 -40.73 -19.43
N GLN A 105 -18.30 -41.52 -19.87
CA GLN A 105 -19.72 -41.25 -19.65
C GLN A 105 -20.08 -41.48 -18.17
N PHE A 106 -19.94 -40.42 -17.37
CA PHE A 106 -20.43 -40.32 -16.00
C PHE A 106 -21.14 -38.97 -15.79
N ASP A 107 -22.12 -38.94 -14.87
CA ASP A 107 -22.81 -37.70 -14.51
C ASP A 107 -21.83 -36.74 -13.83
N VAL A 108 -21.88 -35.45 -14.16
CA VAL A 108 -21.05 -34.42 -13.52
C VAL A 108 -21.91 -33.47 -12.69
N VAL A 109 -21.61 -33.38 -11.40
CA VAL A 109 -22.25 -32.46 -10.46
C VAL A 109 -21.32 -31.30 -10.16
N SER A 110 -21.63 -30.12 -10.71
CA SER A 110 -21.00 -28.86 -10.34
C SER A 110 -21.69 -28.24 -9.11
N HIS A 111 -20.94 -27.90 -8.05
CA HIS A 111 -21.48 -27.24 -6.85
C HIS A 111 -20.56 -26.10 -6.36
N THR A 112 -21.17 -25.02 -5.85
CA THR A 112 -20.47 -23.91 -5.19
C THR A 112 -20.85 -23.88 -3.71
N ILE A 113 -19.85 -24.00 -2.84
CA ILE A 113 -20.02 -24.05 -1.38
C ILE A 113 -20.64 -22.75 -0.85
N LYS A 114 -21.65 -22.89 0.00
CA LYS A 114 -22.33 -21.80 0.72
C LYS A 114 -22.02 -21.85 2.22
N SER A 115 -22.43 -20.81 2.95
CA SER A 115 -22.21 -20.74 4.39
C SER A 115 -23.03 -21.82 5.12
N GLY A 116 -22.36 -22.84 5.65
CA GLY A 116 -22.96 -23.98 6.34
C GLY A 116 -23.01 -25.28 5.53
N ASP A 117 -22.66 -25.25 4.23
CA ASP A 117 -22.55 -26.46 3.41
C ASP A 117 -21.39 -27.36 3.91
N THR A 118 -21.56 -28.68 3.76
CA THR A 118 -20.45 -29.65 3.88
C THR A 118 -20.38 -30.55 2.65
N LEU A 119 -19.19 -31.06 2.32
CA LEU A 119 -19.03 -32.00 1.20
C LEU A 119 -19.84 -33.30 1.41
N GLU A 120 -20.08 -33.70 2.67
CA GLU A 120 -20.98 -34.80 3.01
C GLU A 120 -22.43 -34.51 2.61
N GLN A 121 -22.93 -33.29 2.83
CA GLN A 121 -24.27 -32.89 2.40
C GLN A 121 -24.38 -32.85 0.87
N VAL A 122 -23.34 -32.38 0.18
CA VAL A 122 -23.27 -32.38 -1.30
C VAL A 122 -23.33 -33.81 -1.84
N PHE A 123 -22.53 -34.73 -1.30
CA PHE A 123 -22.55 -36.15 -1.69
C PHE A 123 -23.92 -36.78 -1.38
N ARG A 124 -24.46 -36.62 -0.15
CA ARG A 124 -25.79 -37.14 0.23
C ARG A 124 -26.90 -36.66 -0.69
N ARG A 125 -26.95 -35.36 -1.00
CA ARG A 125 -27.99 -34.75 -1.85
C ARG A 125 -28.00 -35.32 -3.26
N ASN A 126 -26.82 -35.58 -3.80
CA ASN A 126 -26.63 -36.12 -5.16
C ASN A 126 -26.51 -37.66 -5.17
N LYS A 127 -26.81 -38.34 -4.05
CA LYS A 127 -26.77 -39.81 -3.88
C LYS A 127 -25.38 -40.44 -4.10
N ILE A 128 -24.32 -39.67 -3.94
CA ILE A 128 -22.93 -40.13 -4.15
C ILE A 128 -22.42 -40.85 -2.88
N SER A 129 -21.65 -41.92 -3.09
CA SER A 129 -21.08 -42.79 -2.06
C SER A 129 -20.30 -42.03 -0.98
N LEU A 130 -20.76 -42.15 0.27
CA LEU A 130 -20.05 -41.62 1.43
C LEU A 130 -18.86 -42.48 1.85
N ALA A 131 -18.78 -43.74 1.39
CA ALA A 131 -17.58 -44.55 1.54
C ALA A 131 -16.45 -43.99 0.67
N ASP A 132 -16.76 -43.56 -0.56
CA ASP A 132 -15.80 -42.90 -1.45
C ASP A 132 -15.34 -41.56 -0.87
N LEU A 133 -16.27 -40.74 -0.36
CA LEU A 133 -15.93 -39.51 0.36
C LEU A 133 -14.98 -39.77 1.54
N ALA A 134 -15.25 -40.82 2.32
CA ALA A 134 -14.42 -41.22 3.46
C ALA A 134 -13.05 -41.79 3.03
N ALA A 135 -12.90 -42.27 1.80
CA ALA A 135 -11.62 -42.68 1.22
C ALA A 135 -10.82 -41.45 0.75
N ILE A 136 -11.39 -40.59 -0.11
CA ILE A 136 -10.66 -39.44 -0.69
C ILE A 136 -10.19 -38.43 0.36
N VAL A 137 -10.94 -38.24 1.46
CA VAL A 137 -10.58 -37.33 2.57
C VAL A 137 -9.38 -37.86 3.41
N ARG A 138 -8.91 -39.09 3.15
CA ARG A 138 -7.70 -39.68 3.75
C ARG A 138 -6.46 -39.58 2.86
N LEU A 139 -6.60 -39.33 1.55
CA LEU A 139 -5.47 -39.16 0.64
C LEU A 139 -4.67 -37.92 1.07
N PRO A 140 -3.33 -37.98 1.25
CA PRO A 140 -2.55 -36.87 1.80
C PRO A 140 -2.72 -35.55 1.03
N GLU A 141 -2.75 -35.64 -0.29
CA GLU A 141 -2.84 -34.54 -1.27
C GLU A 141 -4.23 -33.87 -1.23
N ALA A 142 -5.28 -34.65 -0.98
CA ALA A 142 -6.65 -34.15 -0.91
C ALA A 142 -7.05 -33.70 0.51
N ALA A 143 -6.48 -34.32 1.55
CA ALA A 143 -6.97 -34.24 2.93
C ALA A 143 -7.08 -32.82 3.48
N ASN A 144 -6.06 -31.98 3.30
CA ASN A 144 -6.07 -30.61 3.82
C ASN A 144 -7.06 -29.71 3.06
N HIS A 145 -7.26 -29.97 1.77
CA HIS A 145 -8.14 -29.19 0.93
C HIS A 145 -9.60 -29.59 1.19
N LEU A 146 -9.96 -30.87 1.08
CA LEU A 146 -11.35 -31.33 1.25
C LEU A 146 -11.91 -31.09 2.67
N LYS A 147 -11.05 -30.99 3.70
CA LYS A 147 -11.46 -30.66 5.08
C LYS A 147 -11.68 -29.16 5.32
N ILE A 148 -11.09 -28.28 4.51
CA ILE A 148 -11.17 -26.83 4.68
C ILE A 148 -11.86 -26.22 3.47
N LEU A 149 -13.16 -25.97 3.66
CA LEU A 149 -14.04 -25.37 2.65
C LEU A 149 -14.37 -23.93 3.04
N ARG A 150 -14.52 -23.07 2.04
CA ARG A 150 -14.94 -21.67 2.18
C ARG A 150 -16.16 -21.40 1.31
N PRO A 151 -17.08 -20.51 1.71
CA PRO A 151 -18.13 -20.04 0.83
C PRO A 151 -17.53 -19.42 -0.44
N GLY A 152 -17.96 -19.91 -1.60
CA GLY A 152 -17.39 -19.56 -2.91
C GLY A 152 -16.54 -20.66 -3.55
N ASP A 153 -16.05 -21.65 -2.80
CA ASP A 153 -15.27 -22.77 -3.36
C ASP A 153 -16.13 -23.60 -4.34
N THR A 154 -15.58 -23.89 -5.51
CA THR A 154 -16.20 -24.67 -6.58
C THR A 154 -15.72 -26.12 -6.62
N PHE A 155 -16.62 -27.03 -6.97
CA PHE A 155 -16.37 -28.46 -7.12
C PHE A 155 -17.05 -28.97 -8.38
N GLU A 156 -16.39 -29.88 -9.10
CA GLU A 156 -17.01 -30.73 -10.11
C GLU A 156 -16.79 -32.19 -9.69
N ILE A 157 -17.87 -32.96 -9.62
CA ILE A 157 -17.85 -34.32 -9.08
C ILE A 157 -18.44 -35.25 -10.14
N GLY A 158 -17.58 -36.04 -10.79
CA GLY A 158 -17.99 -37.07 -11.74
C GLY A 158 -18.40 -38.34 -11.02
N HIS A 159 -19.57 -38.89 -11.31
CA HIS A 159 -20.06 -40.14 -10.70
C HIS A 159 -20.83 -41.04 -11.67
N ASN A 160 -20.62 -42.36 -11.55
CA ASN A 160 -21.41 -43.36 -12.28
C ASN A 160 -22.24 -44.18 -11.28
N GLU A 161 -23.56 -44.21 -11.46
CA GLU A 161 -24.52 -44.85 -10.54
C GLU A 161 -24.34 -44.51 -9.04
N GLY A 162 -23.84 -43.30 -8.74
CA GLY A 162 -23.55 -42.83 -7.39
C GLY A 162 -22.17 -43.26 -6.84
N GLN A 163 -21.39 -44.06 -7.56
CA GLN A 163 -19.97 -44.26 -7.28
C GLN A 163 -19.16 -43.05 -7.80
N LEU A 164 -18.29 -42.49 -6.96
CA LEU A 164 -17.39 -41.41 -7.36
C LEU A 164 -16.38 -41.91 -8.40
N MET A 165 -16.32 -41.24 -9.56
CA MET A 165 -15.35 -41.50 -10.62
C MET A 165 -14.24 -40.43 -10.65
N SER A 166 -14.60 -39.17 -10.40
CA SER A 166 -13.64 -38.06 -10.32
C SER A 166 -14.10 -36.94 -9.39
N LEU A 167 -13.16 -36.17 -8.87
CA LEU A 167 -13.40 -34.88 -8.23
C LEU A 167 -12.36 -33.87 -8.70
N TYR A 168 -12.83 -32.75 -9.25
CA TYR A 168 -12.01 -31.58 -9.59
C TYR A 168 -12.37 -30.41 -8.68
N ARG A 169 -11.34 -29.66 -8.25
CA ARG A 169 -11.49 -28.40 -7.50
C ARG A 169 -10.35 -27.44 -7.82
N GLU A 170 -10.69 -26.19 -8.08
CA GLU A 170 -9.71 -25.09 -8.12
C GLU A 170 -9.29 -24.72 -6.68
N LEU A 171 -7.98 -24.69 -6.41
CA LEU A 171 -7.45 -24.35 -5.08
C LEU A 171 -6.99 -22.90 -4.99
N ASN A 172 -6.44 -22.40 -6.09
CA ASN A 172 -6.00 -21.04 -6.35
C ASN A 172 -5.78 -20.89 -7.87
N LEU A 173 -5.34 -19.71 -8.32
CA LEU A 173 -5.13 -19.44 -9.75
C LEU A 173 -4.08 -20.36 -10.41
N THR A 174 -3.15 -20.94 -9.65
CA THR A 174 -2.03 -21.72 -10.18
C THR A 174 -2.11 -23.23 -9.87
N GLN A 175 -3.15 -23.70 -9.17
CA GLN A 175 -3.26 -25.10 -8.73
C GLN A 175 -4.71 -25.58 -8.65
N SER A 176 -4.96 -26.79 -9.13
CA SER A 176 -6.18 -27.56 -8.84
C SER A 176 -5.86 -28.87 -8.12
N LEU A 177 -6.83 -29.36 -7.34
CA LEU A 177 -6.86 -30.73 -6.86
C LEU A 177 -7.65 -31.55 -7.87
N GLN A 178 -7.04 -32.62 -8.37
CA GLN A 178 -7.70 -33.63 -9.19
C GLN A 178 -7.69 -34.95 -8.42
N ILE A 179 -8.80 -35.66 -8.45
CA ILE A 179 -8.93 -37.00 -7.88
C ILE A 179 -9.61 -37.88 -8.93
N SER A 180 -9.04 -39.06 -9.16
CA SER A 180 -9.56 -40.05 -10.11
C SER A 180 -9.71 -41.41 -9.42
N ARG A 181 -10.76 -42.16 -9.77
CA ARG A 181 -10.88 -43.58 -9.42
C ARG A 181 -9.95 -44.40 -10.32
N ASN A 182 -9.27 -45.37 -9.74
CA ASN A 182 -8.56 -46.43 -10.43
C ASN A 182 -8.91 -47.80 -9.82
N ASP A 183 -8.37 -48.89 -10.37
CA ASP A 183 -8.69 -50.25 -9.93
C ASP A 183 -8.32 -50.51 -8.46
N ASP A 184 -7.24 -49.88 -7.97
CA ASP A 184 -6.76 -49.96 -6.58
C ASP A 184 -7.48 -48.98 -5.61
N GLY A 185 -8.38 -48.12 -6.10
CA GLY A 185 -9.12 -47.15 -5.29
C GLY A 185 -9.18 -45.75 -5.88
N PHE A 186 -8.36 -44.84 -5.34
CA PHE A 186 -8.31 -43.43 -5.76
C PHE A 186 -6.89 -42.88 -5.76
N LEU A 187 -6.55 -42.14 -6.81
CA LEU A 187 -5.36 -41.29 -6.88
C LEU A 187 -5.80 -39.83 -6.68
N ALA A 188 -5.00 -39.03 -5.96
CA ALA A 188 -5.18 -37.59 -5.83
C ALA A 188 -3.89 -36.85 -6.19
N GLU A 189 -4.01 -35.82 -7.02
CA GLU A 189 -2.88 -35.06 -7.55
C GLU A 189 -3.14 -33.56 -7.42
N LEU A 190 -2.09 -32.81 -7.06
CA LEU A 190 -2.08 -31.36 -7.13
C LEU A 190 -1.51 -30.95 -8.50
N VAL A 191 -2.40 -30.62 -9.42
CA VAL A 191 -2.03 -30.25 -10.78
C VAL A 191 -1.75 -28.76 -10.84
N GLU A 192 -0.51 -28.41 -11.18
CA GLU A 192 -0.15 -27.01 -11.46
C GLU A 192 -0.85 -26.55 -12.74
N ARG A 193 -1.47 -25.38 -12.65
CA ARG A 193 -2.11 -24.68 -13.77
C ARG A 193 -1.26 -23.44 -14.06
N PRO A 194 -0.46 -23.41 -15.13
CA PRO A 194 0.35 -22.23 -15.42
C PRO A 194 -0.55 -21.00 -15.60
N ILE A 195 -0.02 -19.83 -15.24
CA ILE A 195 -0.60 -18.53 -15.53
C ILE A 195 0.39 -17.70 -16.34
N GLU A 196 -0.13 -16.96 -17.30
CA GLU A 196 0.62 -16.02 -18.11
C GLU A 196 0.41 -14.61 -17.56
N THR A 197 1.44 -14.05 -16.91
CA THR A 197 1.44 -12.65 -16.50
C THR A 197 1.89 -11.79 -17.67
N VAL A 198 0.97 -11.03 -18.25
CA VAL A 198 1.22 -10.21 -19.44
C VAL A 198 1.15 -8.72 -19.09
N ARG A 199 2.13 -7.93 -19.55
CA ARG A 199 2.11 -6.47 -19.35
C ARG A 199 1.10 -5.80 -20.26
N ARG A 200 0.44 -4.76 -19.73
CA ARG A 200 -0.43 -3.83 -20.45
C ARG A 200 -0.11 -2.40 -20.07
N ASN A 201 -0.29 -1.51 -21.04
CA ASN A 201 -0.30 -0.08 -20.82
C ASN A 201 -1.73 0.45 -20.99
N ALA A 202 -2.08 1.47 -20.22
CA ALA A 202 -3.30 2.26 -20.41
C ALA A 202 -3.03 3.72 -20.10
N TYR A 203 -3.81 4.61 -20.71
CA TYR A 203 -3.82 6.03 -20.44
C TYR A 203 -5.24 6.52 -20.17
N GLY A 204 -5.37 7.72 -19.64
CA GLY A 204 -6.63 8.44 -19.69
C GLY A 204 -6.45 9.91 -19.33
N ARG A 205 -7.46 10.70 -19.68
CA ARG A 205 -7.56 12.13 -19.37
C ARG A 205 -8.76 12.33 -18.46
N ILE A 206 -8.58 13.13 -17.41
CA ILE A 206 -9.65 13.50 -16.50
C ILE A 206 -10.61 14.45 -17.23
N GLU A 207 -11.89 14.09 -17.30
CA GLU A 207 -12.97 15.01 -17.66
C GLU A 207 -13.71 15.46 -16.40
N SER A 208 -14.23 14.47 -15.66
CA SER A 208 -15.05 14.60 -14.44
C SER A 208 -14.32 14.09 -13.18
N SER A 209 -13.82 12.84 -13.22
CA SER A 209 -13.16 12.17 -12.10
C SER A 209 -12.22 11.06 -12.59
N LEU A 210 -11.27 10.65 -11.74
CA LEU A 210 -10.38 9.51 -12.02
C LEU A 210 -11.16 8.20 -12.20
N PHE A 211 -12.26 7.98 -11.46
CA PHE A 211 -12.98 6.71 -11.55
C PHE A 211 -13.68 6.55 -12.91
N GLU A 212 -14.35 7.61 -13.37
CA GLU A 212 -15.06 7.60 -14.66
C GLU A 212 -14.08 7.54 -15.85
N SER A 213 -12.97 8.28 -15.82
CA SER A 213 -11.96 8.21 -16.89
C SER A 213 -11.26 6.86 -16.92
N ALA A 214 -10.97 6.26 -15.76
CA ALA A 214 -10.25 4.99 -15.67
C ALA A 214 -11.13 3.81 -16.06
N ALA A 215 -12.41 3.80 -15.67
CA ALA A 215 -13.38 2.82 -16.16
C ALA A 215 -13.57 2.94 -17.68
N SER A 216 -13.62 4.18 -18.22
CA SER A 216 -13.71 4.42 -19.67
C SER A 216 -12.45 3.97 -20.42
N ALA A 217 -11.28 4.02 -19.78
CA ALA A 217 -10.02 3.45 -20.28
C ALA A 217 -9.92 1.91 -20.10
N GLY A 218 -11.02 1.24 -19.73
CA GLY A 218 -11.11 -0.22 -19.58
C GLY A 218 -10.52 -0.78 -18.28
N LEU A 219 -10.19 0.07 -17.30
CA LEU A 219 -9.56 -0.37 -16.04
C LEU A 219 -10.59 -0.88 -15.04
N GLN A 220 -10.31 -2.02 -14.41
CA GLN A 220 -11.17 -2.61 -13.39
C GLN A 220 -11.06 -1.86 -12.06
N ASP A 221 -12.17 -1.78 -11.30
CA ASP A 221 -12.29 -1.11 -10.00
C ASP A 221 -11.09 -1.31 -9.05
N LYS A 222 -10.61 -2.56 -8.93
CA LYS A 222 -9.40 -2.91 -8.13
C LYS A 222 -8.20 -2.06 -8.55
N LEU A 223 -7.96 -1.95 -9.85
CA LEU A 223 -6.82 -1.26 -10.44
C LEU A 223 -6.98 0.27 -10.35
N ILE A 224 -8.21 0.79 -10.51
CA ILE A 224 -8.54 2.20 -10.27
C ILE A 224 -8.24 2.58 -8.81
N MET A 225 -8.71 1.76 -7.86
CA MET A 225 -8.49 1.98 -6.43
C MET A 225 -7.01 1.81 -6.04
N ASN A 226 -6.26 0.93 -6.71
CA ASN A 226 -4.81 0.83 -6.55
C ASN A 226 -4.10 2.09 -7.06
N LEU A 227 -4.44 2.59 -8.25
CA LEU A 227 -3.87 3.82 -8.83
C LEU A 227 -4.13 5.04 -7.94
N ALA A 228 -5.37 5.19 -7.46
CA ALA A 228 -5.72 6.21 -6.48
C ALA A 228 -4.91 6.02 -5.18
N GLY A 229 -4.80 4.78 -4.68
CA GLY A 229 -4.05 4.45 -3.46
C GLY A 229 -2.54 4.73 -3.51
N ILE A 230 -1.93 4.65 -4.70
CA ILE A 230 -0.53 5.03 -4.92
C ILE A 230 -0.33 6.53 -4.69
N PHE A 231 -1.16 7.38 -5.32
CA PHE A 231 -0.94 8.82 -5.35
C PHE A 231 -1.76 9.66 -4.36
N ALA A 232 -2.72 9.07 -3.62
CA ALA A 232 -3.56 9.73 -2.61
C ALA A 232 -2.80 10.44 -1.47
N TRP A 233 -1.48 10.29 -1.45
CA TRP A 233 -0.55 10.97 -0.56
C TRP A 233 -0.22 12.40 -0.98
N ASP A 234 -0.09 12.63 -2.28
CA ASP A 234 0.37 13.88 -2.90
C ASP A 234 -0.68 14.55 -3.82
N ILE A 235 -1.75 13.81 -4.15
CA ILE A 235 -2.92 14.28 -4.88
C ILE A 235 -4.17 13.98 -4.05
N ASP A 236 -4.95 15.01 -3.70
CA ASP A 236 -6.31 14.81 -3.22
C ASP A 236 -7.24 14.62 -4.43
N PHE A 237 -7.63 13.37 -4.71
CA PHE A 237 -8.45 13.01 -5.87
C PHE A 237 -9.89 13.57 -5.85
N VAL A 238 -10.28 14.34 -4.82
CA VAL A 238 -11.57 15.06 -4.77
C VAL A 238 -11.36 16.58 -4.92
N LEU A 239 -10.18 17.11 -4.63
CA LEU A 239 -9.92 18.56 -4.53
C LEU A 239 -8.81 19.10 -5.45
N ASP A 240 -7.81 18.28 -5.79
CA ASP A 240 -6.65 18.72 -6.58
C ASP A 240 -6.83 18.49 -8.09
N ILE A 241 -7.54 17.43 -8.50
CA ILE A 241 -7.67 17.06 -9.92
C ILE A 241 -8.53 18.04 -10.72
N ARG A 242 -8.24 18.13 -12.03
CA ARG A 242 -8.91 19.03 -12.97
C ARG A 242 -9.17 18.35 -14.31
N THR A 243 -10.16 18.86 -15.04
CA THR A 243 -10.32 18.55 -16.47
C THR A 243 -9.01 18.80 -17.22
N ASN A 244 -8.62 17.87 -18.09
CA ASN A 244 -7.34 17.80 -18.81
C ASN A 244 -6.08 17.43 -17.99
N ASP A 245 -6.18 17.11 -16.70
CA ASP A 245 -5.13 16.30 -16.04
C ASP A 245 -5.07 14.90 -16.73
N ASP A 246 -3.91 14.25 -16.75
CA ASP A 246 -3.75 12.93 -17.41
C ASP A 246 -2.96 11.92 -16.56
N TYR A 247 -3.08 10.65 -16.94
CA TYR A 247 -2.32 9.55 -16.33
C TYR A 247 -1.97 8.46 -17.33
N TYR A 248 -0.89 7.76 -17.00
CA TYR A 248 -0.36 6.62 -17.75
C TYR A 248 -0.03 5.51 -16.75
N ILE A 249 -0.47 4.28 -17.01
CA ILE A 249 -0.12 3.13 -16.17
C ILE A 249 0.43 1.98 -17.01
N LEU A 250 1.39 1.27 -16.42
CA LEU A 250 1.91 -0.02 -16.86
C LEU A 250 1.55 -1.04 -15.77
N TYR A 251 0.77 -2.05 -16.12
CA TYR A 251 0.18 -3.00 -15.17
C TYR A 251 0.21 -4.44 -15.70
N GLU A 252 -0.12 -5.39 -14.83
CA GLU A 252 -0.17 -6.81 -15.13
C GLU A 252 -1.61 -7.28 -15.38
N GLU A 253 -1.81 -8.10 -16.42
CA GLU A 253 -2.96 -8.99 -16.54
C GLU A 253 -2.51 -10.43 -16.27
N ILE A 254 -3.35 -11.21 -15.59
CA ILE A 254 -3.16 -12.64 -15.39
C ILE A 254 -4.10 -13.37 -16.35
N TRP A 255 -3.50 -14.17 -17.23
CA TRP A 255 -4.17 -15.01 -18.21
C TRP A 255 -3.95 -16.49 -17.89
N GLN A 256 -4.89 -17.34 -18.30
CA GLN A 256 -4.82 -18.79 -18.13
C GLN A 256 -5.63 -19.46 -19.25
N ASP A 257 -5.10 -20.52 -19.85
CA ASP A 257 -5.77 -21.28 -20.92
C ASP A 257 -6.26 -20.38 -22.08
N GLY A 258 -5.48 -19.33 -22.42
CA GLY A 258 -5.81 -18.31 -23.42
C GLY A 258 -6.90 -17.30 -23.02
N LYS A 259 -7.38 -17.31 -21.78
CA LYS A 259 -8.45 -16.46 -21.25
C LYS A 259 -7.91 -15.47 -20.22
N PHE A 260 -8.44 -14.25 -20.22
CA PHE A 260 -8.21 -13.29 -19.15
C PHE A 260 -8.85 -13.78 -17.85
N VAL A 261 -8.12 -13.70 -16.73
CA VAL A 261 -8.62 -14.11 -15.41
C VAL A 261 -8.80 -12.90 -14.47
N THR A 262 -7.76 -12.08 -14.30
CA THR A 262 -7.82 -10.91 -13.41
C THR A 262 -6.68 -9.91 -13.68
N THR A 263 -6.79 -8.69 -13.17
CA THR A 263 -5.68 -7.74 -13.11
C THR A 263 -4.73 -8.09 -11.95
N GLY A 264 -3.42 -8.15 -12.25
CA GLY A 264 -2.34 -8.27 -11.27
C GLY A 264 -2.07 -6.93 -10.58
N GLU A 265 -0.81 -6.54 -10.49
CA GLU A 265 -0.40 -5.29 -9.85
C GLU A 265 -0.09 -4.17 -10.86
N ILE A 266 -0.01 -2.93 -10.38
CA ILE A 266 0.55 -1.81 -11.15
C ILE A 266 2.07 -1.92 -11.04
N ILE A 267 2.77 -1.97 -12.18
CA ILE A 267 4.23 -2.03 -12.26
C ILE A 267 4.79 -0.61 -12.17
N ALA A 268 4.21 0.32 -12.93
CA ALA A 268 4.51 1.74 -12.82
C ALA A 268 3.30 2.60 -13.18
N ALA A 269 3.27 3.81 -12.63
CA ALA A 269 2.25 4.81 -12.91
C ALA A 269 2.85 6.21 -12.99
N GLU A 270 2.23 7.05 -13.80
CA GLU A 270 2.43 8.49 -13.84
C GLU A 270 1.09 9.20 -13.77
N PHE A 271 1.02 10.30 -13.03
CA PHE A 271 -0.12 11.22 -13.00
C PHE A 271 0.38 12.66 -13.16
N ASN A 272 -0.16 13.40 -14.11
CA ASN A 272 0.17 14.81 -14.33
C ASN A 272 -1.01 15.68 -13.92
N THR A 273 -0.79 16.54 -12.92
CA THR A 273 -1.84 17.44 -12.41
C THR A 273 -1.29 18.78 -11.94
N ASN A 274 -1.99 19.87 -12.26
CA ASN A 274 -1.59 21.24 -11.89
C ASN A 274 -0.15 21.60 -12.32
N GLY A 275 0.32 21.09 -13.46
CA GLY A 275 1.71 21.29 -13.93
C GLY A 275 2.77 20.54 -13.13
N ARG A 276 2.38 19.55 -12.31
CA ARG A 276 3.27 18.66 -11.55
C ARG A 276 3.13 17.23 -12.07
N THR A 277 4.25 16.54 -12.24
CA THR A 277 4.31 15.12 -12.59
C THR A 277 4.60 14.29 -11.33
N PHE A 278 3.77 13.29 -11.08
CA PHE A 278 3.94 12.29 -10.02
C PHE A 278 4.22 10.94 -10.66
N GLN A 279 5.32 10.29 -10.27
CA GLN A 279 5.74 9.00 -10.82
C GLN A 279 5.97 7.99 -9.70
N ALA A 280 5.53 6.76 -9.93
CA ALA A 280 5.63 5.64 -9.01
C ALA A 280 6.05 4.37 -9.77
N VAL A 281 7.01 3.63 -9.21
CA VAL A 281 7.43 2.32 -9.69
C VAL A 281 7.33 1.33 -8.55
N ARG A 282 6.70 0.18 -8.80
CA ARG A 282 6.60 -0.93 -7.85
C ARG A 282 7.93 -1.69 -7.82
N TYR A 283 8.46 -1.87 -6.62
CA TYR A 283 9.64 -2.68 -6.38
C TYR A 283 9.34 -3.72 -5.29
N VAL A 284 9.88 -4.92 -5.45
CA VAL A 284 9.82 -5.99 -4.44
C VAL A 284 11.24 -6.28 -4.00
N ASP A 285 11.55 -6.10 -2.72
CA ASP A 285 12.90 -6.41 -2.23
C ASP A 285 13.11 -7.93 -2.02
N PRO A 286 14.36 -8.40 -1.94
CA PRO A 286 14.69 -9.79 -1.62
C PRO A 286 14.20 -10.31 -0.25
N GLU A 287 13.59 -9.47 0.60
CA GLU A 287 12.87 -9.90 1.82
C GLU A 287 11.37 -10.15 1.53
N GLY A 288 10.97 -10.08 0.26
CA GLY A 288 9.60 -10.26 -0.23
C GLY A 288 8.69 -9.04 0.03
N HIS A 289 9.26 -7.86 0.28
CA HIS A 289 8.48 -6.67 0.63
C HIS A 289 8.28 -5.77 -0.59
N SER A 290 7.03 -5.68 -1.07
CA SER A 290 6.64 -4.81 -2.18
C SER A 290 6.20 -3.42 -1.72
N ASP A 291 6.69 -2.36 -2.35
CA ASP A 291 6.24 -0.98 -2.16
C ASP A 291 6.43 -0.14 -3.44
N TYR A 292 5.89 1.09 -3.46
CA TYR A 292 6.00 2.01 -4.58
C TYR A 292 6.98 3.16 -4.27
N PHE A 293 7.93 3.39 -5.18
CA PHE A 293 8.98 4.40 -5.06
C PHE A 293 8.97 5.37 -6.24
N THR A 294 9.42 6.61 -6.01
CA THR A 294 9.75 7.56 -7.07
C THR A 294 10.98 7.07 -7.86
N PRO A 295 11.25 7.58 -9.08
CA PRO A 295 12.45 7.21 -9.85
C PRO A 295 13.77 7.39 -9.08
N ASP A 296 13.85 8.37 -8.17
CA ASP A 296 15.03 8.61 -7.34
C ASP A 296 15.08 7.77 -6.03
N GLY A 297 14.12 6.88 -5.82
CA GLY A 297 14.08 5.90 -4.73
C GLY A 297 13.50 6.40 -3.40
N ARG A 298 12.75 7.51 -3.38
CA ARG A 298 11.92 7.91 -2.21
C ARG A 298 10.64 7.06 -2.22
N SER A 299 10.12 6.65 -1.06
CA SER A 299 8.79 6.03 -1.02
C SER A 299 7.72 7.05 -1.44
N VAL A 300 6.75 6.61 -2.25
CA VAL A 300 5.57 7.41 -2.63
C VAL A 300 4.59 7.48 -1.45
N ARG A 301 4.66 6.54 -0.50
CA ARG A 301 3.85 6.57 0.71
C ARG A 301 4.39 7.59 1.72
N LYS A 302 3.51 8.41 2.28
CA LYS A 302 3.80 9.16 3.52
C LYS A 302 3.72 8.21 4.69
N ALA A 303 4.56 8.41 5.70
CA ALA A 303 4.58 7.54 6.88
C ALA A 303 3.29 7.61 7.73
N PHE A 304 2.32 8.49 7.39
CA PHE A 304 1.11 8.73 8.18
C PHE A 304 -0.13 9.11 7.31
N VAL A 305 -1.25 8.38 7.41
CA VAL A 305 -2.56 8.90 6.97
C VAL A 305 -3.02 10.05 7.87
N ARG A 306 -3.61 11.09 7.27
CA ARG A 306 -4.20 12.23 7.99
C ARG A 306 -5.53 11.88 8.68
N ALA A 307 -6.31 11.00 8.06
CA ALA A 307 -7.58 10.48 8.56
C ALA A 307 -7.48 8.96 8.81
N PRO A 308 -7.24 8.52 10.06
CA PRO A 308 -7.11 7.10 10.41
C PRO A 308 -8.45 6.36 10.59
N VAL A 309 -9.53 6.86 9.97
CA VAL A 309 -10.90 6.33 10.10
C VAL A 309 -11.72 6.84 8.91
N ASP A 310 -12.68 6.05 8.46
CA ASP A 310 -13.60 6.44 7.39
C ASP A 310 -14.75 7.25 8.03
N PHE A 311 -14.92 8.54 7.67
CA PHE A 311 -15.68 9.50 8.48
C PHE A 311 -16.73 10.30 7.69
N THR A 312 -17.79 10.74 8.39
CA THR A 312 -18.89 11.53 7.78
C THR A 312 -18.58 13.03 7.70
N ARG A 313 -17.91 13.57 8.73
CA ARG A 313 -17.42 14.96 8.79
C ARG A 313 -16.41 15.11 9.93
N ILE A 314 -15.64 16.19 9.91
CA ILE A 314 -14.86 16.63 11.08
C ILE A 314 -15.79 17.40 12.01
N SER A 315 -15.98 16.91 13.24
CA SER A 315 -16.83 17.56 14.26
C SER A 315 -16.07 18.59 15.10
N SER A 316 -14.74 18.50 15.20
CA SER A 316 -13.90 19.53 15.82
C SER A 316 -12.49 19.52 15.26
N ASN A 317 -11.98 20.69 14.87
CA ASN A 317 -10.60 20.85 14.40
C ASN A 317 -9.62 21.04 15.57
N PHE A 318 -8.34 20.79 15.32
CA PHE A 318 -7.25 21.13 16.22
C PHE A 318 -7.25 22.64 16.50
N ASN A 319 -7.34 23.03 17.76
CA ASN A 319 -7.40 24.44 18.15
C ASN A 319 -6.81 24.62 19.57
N PRO A 320 -5.53 25.03 19.70
CA PRO A 320 -4.89 25.21 21.01
C PRO A 320 -5.52 26.35 21.81
N ASN A 321 -6.18 27.31 21.13
CA ASN A 321 -6.69 28.55 21.71
C ASN A 321 -8.22 28.53 21.93
N ARG A 322 -8.86 27.36 21.82
CA ARG A 322 -10.33 27.21 21.97
C ARG A 322 -10.79 27.69 23.35
N LYS A 323 -11.44 28.86 23.41
CA LYS A 323 -12.09 29.37 24.62
C LYS A 323 -13.33 28.56 24.99
N HIS A 324 -13.59 28.40 26.28
CA HIS A 324 -14.81 27.80 26.81
C HIS A 324 -15.89 28.88 26.94
N PRO A 325 -17.06 28.77 26.28
CA PRO A 325 -18.00 29.89 26.12
C PRO A 325 -18.55 30.42 27.44
N VAL A 326 -18.74 29.56 28.46
CA VAL A 326 -19.29 29.93 29.77
C VAL A 326 -18.21 30.31 30.80
N LEU A 327 -16.95 29.90 30.60
CA LEU A 327 -15.89 30.06 31.60
C LEU A 327 -14.76 31.00 31.17
N ASN A 328 -14.75 31.45 29.91
CA ASN A 328 -13.73 32.29 29.25
C ASN A 328 -12.27 31.76 29.33
N THR A 329 -12.07 30.56 29.88
CA THR A 329 -10.77 29.87 29.95
C THR A 329 -10.45 29.15 28.64
N ILE A 330 -9.15 29.01 28.33
CA ILE A 330 -8.71 28.24 27.15
C ILE A 330 -8.74 26.75 27.48
N ARG A 331 -9.61 26.01 26.78
CA ARG A 331 -9.70 24.54 26.82
C ARG A 331 -9.28 23.96 25.46
N ALA A 332 -7.98 24.08 25.21
CA ALA A 332 -7.26 23.60 24.02
C ALA A 332 -7.80 22.27 23.49
N HIS A 333 -8.13 22.24 22.20
CA HIS A 333 -8.39 21.01 21.48
C HIS A 333 -7.10 20.52 20.82
N LYS A 334 -6.54 19.42 21.34
CA LYS A 334 -5.18 18.95 21.03
C LYS A 334 -5.12 17.83 19.97
N GLY A 335 -6.26 17.52 19.37
CA GLY A 335 -6.44 16.57 18.27
C GLY A 335 -7.49 17.05 17.28
N VAL A 336 -8.01 16.13 16.46
CA VAL A 336 -9.12 16.34 15.53
C VAL A 336 -10.17 15.28 15.80
N ASP A 337 -11.44 15.70 15.85
CA ASP A 337 -12.58 14.83 16.07
C ASP A 337 -13.23 14.46 14.73
N TYR A 338 -13.18 13.19 14.37
CA TYR A 338 -13.78 12.63 13.16
C TYR A 338 -15.09 11.91 13.53
N ALA A 339 -16.24 12.45 13.09
CA ALA A 339 -17.55 11.90 13.39
C ALA A 339 -17.85 10.70 12.47
N ALA A 340 -17.99 9.53 13.07
CA ALA A 340 -18.21 8.26 12.38
C ALA A 340 -19.13 7.34 13.22
N PRO A 341 -19.86 6.39 12.60
CA PRO A 341 -20.68 5.43 13.32
C PRO A 341 -19.92 4.65 14.40
N LYS A 342 -20.61 4.29 15.48
CA LYS A 342 -20.05 3.36 16.50
C LYS A 342 -19.77 2.02 15.83
N GLY A 343 -18.54 1.54 15.94
CA GLY A 343 -18.08 0.30 15.30
C GLY A 343 -17.27 0.49 14.03
N THR A 344 -17.17 1.71 13.45
CA THR A 344 -16.29 1.96 12.30
C THR A 344 -14.82 1.61 12.63
N PRO A 345 -14.09 0.89 11.76
CA PRO A 345 -12.69 0.57 11.98
C PRO A 345 -11.78 1.80 12.11
N ILE A 346 -10.95 1.83 13.15
CA ILE A 346 -9.87 2.80 13.33
C ILE A 346 -8.58 2.12 12.89
N LYS A 347 -7.93 2.71 11.89
CA LYS A 347 -6.71 2.23 11.23
C LYS A 347 -5.48 2.87 11.91
N ALA A 348 -4.35 2.18 11.98
CA ALA A 348 -3.10 2.80 12.41
C ALA A 348 -2.67 3.87 11.39
N ALA A 349 -2.38 5.08 11.85
CA ALA A 349 -2.03 6.18 10.94
C ALA A 349 -0.74 5.90 10.18
N GLY A 350 0.25 5.32 10.87
CA GLY A 350 1.57 4.99 10.33
C GLY A 350 2.12 3.70 10.92
N ASP A 351 3.15 3.15 10.30
CA ASP A 351 3.90 2.01 10.83
C ASP A 351 4.44 2.35 12.23
N GLY A 352 4.24 1.46 13.20
CA GLY A 352 4.58 1.78 14.59
C GLY A 352 4.44 0.62 15.58
N LYS A 353 4.74 0.91 16.85
CA LYS A 353 4.64 -0.02 17.98
C LYS A 353 3.57 0.48 18.96
N VAL A 354 2.66 -0.39 19.39
CA VAL A 354 1.68 -0.04 20.43
C VAL A 354 2.42 0.16 21.76
N ILE A 355 2.44 1.40 22.25
CA ILE A 355 3.02 1.74 23.57
C ILE A 355 1.97 1.89 24.66
N PHE A 356 0.68 2.04 24.29
CA PHE A 356 -0.43 2.02 25.24
C PHE A 356 -1.69 1.46 24.58
N ARG A 357 -2.44 0.64 25.34
CA ARG A 357 -3.82 0.23 25.05
C ARG A 357 -4.55 0.10 26.39
N GLY A 358 -5.63 0.85 26.58
CA GLY A 358 -6.43 0.77 27.81
C GLY A 358 -7.31 2.00 28.02
N ARG A 359 -7.90 2.12 29.22
CA ARG A 359 -8.71 3.28 29.59
C ARG A 359 -7.81 4.42 30.09
N LYS A 360 -7.93 5.61 29.52
CA LYS A 360 -7.04 6.77 29.77
C LYS A 360 -7.81 8.03 30.16
N GLY A 361 -8.53 7.96 31.29
CA GLY A 361 -9.29 9.09 31.85
C GLY A 361 -10.29 9.65 30.84
N GLY A 362 -10.18 10.96 30.56
CA GLY A 362 -11.08 11.66 29.63
C GLY A 362 -11.11 11.09 28.21
N TYR A 363 -10.02 10.48 27.73
CA TYR A 363 -9.96 9.85 26.40
C TYR A 363 -10.75 8.53 26.30
N GLY A 364 -11.34 8.02 27.40
CA GLY A 364 -12.02 6.74 27.39
C GLY A 364 -11.07 5.59 27.08
N ASN A 365 -11.50 4.64 26.25
CA ASN A 365 -10.63 3.62 25.69
C ASN A 365 -9.75 4.24 24.61
N ALA A 366 -8.43 4.11 24.77
CA ALA A 366 -7.46 4.70 23.87
C ALA A 366 -6.30 3.75 23.53
N VAL A 367 -5.75 3.94 22.34
CA VAL A 367 -4.47 3.37 21.87
C VAL A 367 -3.48 4.51 21.66
N ILE A 368 -2.21 4.28 21.96
CA ILE A 368 -1.10 5.17 21.58
C ILE A 368 -0.05 4.35 20.85
N LEU A 369 0.33 4.81 19.65
CA LEU A 369 1.39 4.23 18.84
C LEU A 369 2.65 5.12 18.93
N GLN A 370 3.81 4.47 19.00
CA GLN A 370 5.13 5.07 18.81
C GLN A 370 5.61 4.75 17.40
N HIS A 371 6.10 5.76 16.70
CA HIS A 371 6.61 5.65 15.33
C HIS A 371 8.10 6.04 15.30
N GLY A 372 8.69 6.09 14.10
CA GLY A 372 10.00 6.73 13.89
C GLY A 372 9.98 8.24 14.23
N GLY A 373 11.16 8.87 14.22
CA GLY A 373 11.30 10.33 14.31
C GLY A 373 10.71 10.99 15.57
N ASN A 374 10.67 10.28 16.71
CA ASN A 374 10.04 10.72 17.96
C ASN A 374 8.55 11.12 17.83
N ILE A 375 7.84 10.52 16.87
CA ILE A 375 6.41 10.77 16.66
C ILE A 375 5.56 9.77 17.45
N THR A 376 4.52 10.28 18.13
CA THR A 376 3.46 9.45 18.71
C THR A 376 2.09 9.88 18.18
N THR A 377 1.21 8.91 17.99
CA THR A 377 -0.20 9.16 17.66
C THR A 377 -1.12 8.57 18.72
N LEU A 378 -2.20 9.27 19.05
CA LEU A 378 -3.21 8.83 20.02
C LEU A 378 -4.57 8.74 19.34
N TYR A 379 -5.30 7.67 19.66
CA TYR A 379 -6.62 7.33 19.13
C TYR A 379 -7.53 7.06 20.33
N ALA A 380 -8.62 7.80 20.47
CA ALA A 380 -9.44 7.82 21.69
C ALA A 380 -10.94 7.54 21.44
N HIS A 381 -11.68 7.46 22.55
CA HIS A 381 -13.13 7.23 22.64
C HIS A 381 -13.62 5.87 22.10
N MET A 382 -12.72 4.93 21.83
CA MET A 382 -13.02 3.64 21.20
C MET A 382 -14.15 2.88 21.90
N SER A 383 -14.97 2.16 21.12
CA SER A 383 -15.92 1.18 21.68
C SER A 383 -15.17 -0.09 22.11
N SER A 384 -14.28 -0.59 21.27
CA SER A 384 -13.47 -1.79 21.50
C SER A 384 -12.11 -1.70 20.80
N PHE A 385 -11.19 -2.57 21.21
CA PHE A 385 -9.84 -2.69 20.64
C PHE A 385 -9.74 -3.90 19.71
N ALA A 386 -8.98 -3.80 18.63
CA ALA A 386 -8.73 -4.95 17.76
C ALA A 386 -7.78 -5.97 18.42
N LYS A 387 -7.94 -7.27 18.13
CA LYS A 387 -7.26 -8.39 18.82
C LYS A 387 -5.72 -8.33 18.74
N ASN A 388 -5.24 -7.74 17.66
CA ASN A 388 -3.86 -7.46 17.25
C ASN A 388 -3.23 -6.23 17.94
N ALA A 389 -4.00 -5.25 18.42
CA ALA A 389 -3.48 -3.97 18.93
C ALA A 389 -2.90 -4.04 20.36
N ARG A 390 -2.17 -5.12 20.69
CA ARG A 390 -1.62 -5.35 22.04
C ARG A 390 -0.36 -4.52 22.29
N VAL A 391 -0.18 -4.02 23.51
CA VAL A 391 1.05 -3.31 23.92
C VAL A 391 2.27 -4.17 23.60
N GLY A 392 3.29 -3.56 22.99
CA GLY A 392 4.50 -4.23 22.53
C GLY A 392 4.45 -4.71 21.08
N LYS A 393 3.28 -5.05 20.51
CA LYS A 393 3.18 -5.46 19.10
C LYS A 393 3.41 -4.27 18.15
N ARG A 394 4.11 -4.53 17.05
CA ARG A 394 4.16 -3.66 15.87
C ARG A 394 2.88 -3.76 15.05
N VAL A 395 2.40 -2.64 14.53
CA VAL A 395 1.28 -2.55 13.58
C VAL A 395 1.72 -1.82 12.32
N ARG A 396 1.17 -2.22 11.17
CA ARG A 396 1.41 -1.53 9.90
C ARG A 396 0.44 -0.35 9.71
N GLN A 397 0.84 0.65 8.94
CA GLN A 397 -0.05 1.68 8.41
C GLN A 397 -1.30 1.02 7.79
N GLY A 398 -2.49 1.56 8.08
CA GLY A 398 -3.76 0.98 7.63
C GLY A 398 -4.27 -0.22 8.46
N GLU A 399 -3.43 -0.90 9.25
CA GLU A 399 -3.86 -2.04 10.09
C GLU A 399 -4.90 -1.58 11.12
N THR A 400 -6.04 -2.27 11.22
CA THR A 400 -7.10 -1.89 12.18
C THR A 400 -6.62 -2.11 13.62
N ILE A 401 -6.68 -1.07 14.45
CA ILE A 401 -6.24 -1.07 15.85
C ILE A 401 -7.39 -1.02 16.86
N GLY A 402 -8.58 -0.59 16.45
CA GLY A 402 -9.76 -0.49 17.30
C GLY A 402 -10.98 -0.05 16.51
N PHE A 403 -12.05 0.29 17.21
CA PHE A 403 -13.33 0.65 16.60
C PHE A 403 -13.94 1.88 17.27
N VAL A 404 -14.56 2.76 16.46
CA VAL A 404 -15.15 4.02 16.92
C VAL A 404 -16.20 3.81 18.01
N GLY A 405 -16.30 4.75 18.95
CA GLY A 405 -17.26 4.72 20.03
C GLY A 405 -17.43 6.10 20.67
N SER A 406 -17.92 6.09 21.91
CA SER A 406 -18.20 7.28 22.71
C SER A 406 -17.77 7.08 24.17
N THR A 407 -16.62 6.42 24.41
CA THR A 407 -16.15 6.15 25.78
C THR A 407 -15.37 7.32 26.37
N GLY A 408 -15.46 7.55 27.68
CA GLY A 408 -14.82 8.69 28.34
C GLY A 408 -15.64 9.98 28.21
N LEU A 409 -15.00 11.11 27.99
CA LEU A 409 -15.65 12.43 27.85
C LEU A 409 -16.03 12.71 26.39
N ALA A 410 -16.88 11.86 25.82
CA ALA A 410 -17.42 11.97 24.47
C ALA A 410 -18.94 12.19 24.51
N THR A 411 -19.45 13.16 23.74
CA THR A 411 -20.89 13.45 23.65
C THR A 411 -21.62 12.60 22.59
N ALA A 412 -20.89 12.12 21.58
CA ALA A 412 -21.40 11.30 20.48
C ALA A 412 -20.33 10.34 19.97
N ALA A 413 -20.67 9.42 19.06
CA ALA A 413 -19.73 8.52 18.42
C ALA A 413 -18.75 9.29 17.50
N HIS A 414 -17.45 9.22 17.81
CA HIS A 414 -16.39 9.82 17.01
C HIS A 414 -15.02 9.21 17.36
N LEU A 415 -14.03 9.42 16.50
CA LEU A 415 -12.62 9.26 16.86
C LEU A 415 -12.04 10.62 17.20
N HIS A 416 -11.47 10.76 18.39
CA HIS A 416 -10.52 11.82 18.69
C HIS A 416 -9.09 11.34 18.35
N TYR A 417 -8.42 12.03 17.43
CA TYR A 417 -7.09 11.68 16.92
C TYR A 417 -6.07 12.79 17.19
N GLU A 418 -4.94 12.44 17.81
CA GLU A 418 -3.81 13.37 18.01
C GLU A 418 -2.54 12.89 17.30
N TYR A 419 -1.79 13.84 16.74
CA TYR A 419 -0.42 13.64 16.25
C TYR A 419 0.53 14.49 17.10
N ARG A 420 1.64 13.90 17.56
CA ARG A 420 2.62 14.57 18.42
C ARG A 420 4.04 14.30 17.94
N LEU A 421 4.82 15.36 17.77
CA LEU A 421 6.24 15.30 17.39
C LEU A 421 7.08 15.81 18.57
N ASN A 422 8.05 15.01 19.04
CA ASN A 422 8.83 15.30 20.27
C ASN A 422 7.91 15.62 21.47
N GLY A 423 6.81 14.87 21.61
CA GLY A 423 5.77 15.09 22.63
C GLY A 423 4.84 16.29 22.40
N VAL A 424 5.20 17.24 21.53
CA VAL A 424 4.38 18.43 21.23
C VAL A 424 3.27 18.07 20.24
N HIS A 425 2.02 18.30 20.63
CA HIS A 425 0.85 18.09 19.77
C HIS A 425 0.89 19.07 18.58
N ARG A 426 0.63 18.56 17.36
CA ARG A 426 0.52 19.34 16.12
C ARG A 426 -0.82 19.04 15.46
N ASN A 427 -1.33 19.95 14.63
CA ASN A 427 -2.55 19.71 13.85
C ASN A 427 -2.31 18.55 12.85
N PRO A 428 -2.96 17.39 13.00
CA PRO A 428 -2.71 16.23 12.13
C PRO A 428 -3.08 16.48 10.66
N ARG A 429 -3.94 17.46 10.38
CA ARG A 429 -4.34 17.83 9.01
C ARG A 429 -3.26 18.63 8.28
N THR A 430 -2.56 19.53 8.98
CA THR A 430 -1.67 20.53 8.36
C THR A 430 -0.20 20.42 8.76
N VAL A 431 0.14 19.49 9.67
CA VAL A 431 1.55 19.20 9.97
C VAL A 431 2.23 18.59 8.74
N GLN A 432 3.48 18.99 8.49
CA GLN A 432 4.33 18.33 7.51
C GLN A 432 4.67 16.93 8.04
N LEU A 433 4.24 15.91 7.30
CA LEU A 433 4.46 14.52 7.65
C LEU A 433 5.81 14.06 7.06
N PRO A 434 6.58 13.21 7.75
CA PRO A 434 7.71 12.55 7.11
C PRO A 434 7.20 11.64 5.99
N GLN A 435 8.01 11.52 4.94
CA GLN A 435 7.85 10.41 3.98
C GLN A 435 8.09 9.08 4.71
N ALA A 436 7.57 7.98 4.17
CA ALA A 436 8.06 6.66 4.58
C ALA A 436 9.54 6.52 4.19
N ASP A 437 10.24 5.56 4.81
CA ASP A 437 11.67 5.36 4.56
C ASP A 437 11.94 5.19 3.05
N PRO A 438 12.94 5.88 2.48
CA PRO A 438 13.35 5.64 1.10
C PRO A 438 13.89 4.22 0.96
N ILE A 439 14.11 3.76 -0.27
CA ILE A 439 14.64 2.41 -0.47
C ILE A 439 15.93 2.19 0.34
N LYS A 440 15.97 1.07 1.07
CA LYS A 440 17.12 0.64 1.89
C LYS A 440 18.37 0.73 1.03
N GLN A 441 19.43 1.42 1.49
CA GLN A 441 20.62 1.72 0.67
C GLN A 441 21.24 0.47 0.00
N LYS A 442 21.17 -0.70 0.64
CA LYS A 442 21.63 -1.99 0.08
C LYS A 442 20.90 -2.45 -1.20
N TYR A 443 19.70 -1.94 -1.47
CA TYR A 443 18.87 -2.29 -2.63
C TYR A 443 18.79 -1.15 -3.67
N ARG A 444 19.50 -0.03 -3.45
CA ARG A 444 19.36 1.15 -4.31
C ARG A 444 19.84 0.91 -5.75
N SER A 445 20.88 0.11 -5.95
CA SER A 445 21.39 -0.27 -7.29
C SER A 445 20.45 -1.23 -8.02
N GLU A 446 20.01 -2.29 -7.32
CA GLU A 446 19.04 -3.29 -7.79
C GLU A 446 17.72 -2.64 -8.23
N PHE A 447 17.22 -1.70 -7.44
CA PHE A 447 16.06 -0.88 -7.79
C PHE A 447 16.27 -0.03 -9.04
N MET A 448 17.39 0.70 -9.16
CA MET A 448 17.62 1.53 -10.34
C MET A 448 17.67 0.69 -11.62
N ALA A 449 18.39 -0.43 -11.59
CA ALA A 449 18.46 -1.37 -12.72
C ALA A 449 17.09 -2.00 -13.07
N THR A 450 16.19 -2.13 -12.09
CA THR A 450 14.82 -2.63 -12.30
C THR A 450 13.88 -1.53 -12.79
N ALA A 451 13.95 -0.33 -12.22
CA ALA A 451 13.00 0.75 -12.42
C ALA A 451 13.24 1.55 -13.70
N GLU A 452 14.50 1.72 -14.13
CA GLU A 452 14.85 2.43 -15.35
C GLU A 452 14.20 1.84 -16.62
N PRO A 453 14.30 0.53 -16.94
CA PRO A 453 13.63 -0.04 -18.11
C PRO A 453 12.09 0.04 -18.03
N ILE A 454 11.52 -0.10 -16.83
CA ILE A 454 10.08 0.02 -16.57
C ILE A 454 9.57 1.45 -16.82
N LEU A 455 10.33 2.46 -16.37
CA LEU A 455 10.01 3.87 -16.65
C LEU A 455 10.17 4.20 -18.13
N ASN A 456 11.19 3.66 -18.79
CA ASN A 456 11.39 3.85 -20.24
C ASN A 456 10.27 3.19 -21.07
N GLU A 457 9.75 2.03 -20.66
CA GLU A 457 8.53 1.41 -21.24
C GLU A 457 7.34 2.38 -21.14
N LEU A 458 7.06 2.91 -19.95
CA LEU A 458 5.96 3.84 -19.71
C LEU A 458 6.12 5.19 -20.45
N GLN A 459 7.34 5.76 -20.52
CA GLN A 459 7.60 7.00 -21.25
C GLN A 459 7.48 6.84 -22.77
N ASN A 460 7.88 5.69 -23.32
CA ASN A 460 7.69 5.39 -24.74
C ASN A 460 6.20 5.22 -25.07
N TYR A 461 5.42 4.59 -24.20
CA TYR A 461 3.96 4.55 -24.34
C TYR A 461 3.32 5.94 -24.24
N LYS A 462 3.70 6.77 -23.26
CA LYS A 462 3.24 8.16 -23.15
C LYS A 462 3.49 8.95 -24.44
N ARG A 463 4.66 8.80 -25.06
CA ARG A 463 5.00 9.45 -26.33
C ARG A 463 4.07 9.04 -27.48
N THR A 464 3.66 7.77 -27.57
CA THR A 464 2.73 7.36 -28.65
C THR A 464 1.32 7.92 -28.45
N GLN A 465 0.84 8.05 -27.20
CA GLN A 465 -0.48 8.65 -26.93
C GLN A 465 -0.49 10.16 -27.19
N ILE A 466 0.57 10.88 -26.80
CA ILE A 466 0.71 12.32 -27.11
C ILE A 466 0.80 12.55 -28.62
N ALA A 467 1.53 11.70 -29.35
CA ALA A 467 1.61 11.77 -30.80
C ALA A 467 0.24 11.53 -31.46
N ALA A 468 -0.51 10.50 -31.04
CA ALA A 468 -1.84 10.21 -31.55
C ALA A 468 -2.81 11.40 -31.33
N ALA A 469 -2.89 11.90 -30.10
CA ALA A 469 -3.71 13.06 -29.72
C ALA A 469 -3.18 14.42 -30.24
N SER A 470 -2.28 14.41 -31.22
CA SER A 470 -1.82 15.58 -31.99
C SER A 470 -2.27 15.54 -33.47
N PHE A 471 -3.03 14.52 -33.87
CA PHE A 471 -3.62 14.36 -35.21
C PHE A 471 -5.16 14.42 -35.25
N ASP A 472 -5.80 14.51 -34.07
CA ASP A 472 -7.23 14.76 -33.86
C ASP A 472 -7.49 16.24 -33.50
#